data_AF-A0A6P0S7D8-F1
#
_entry.id   AF-A0A6P0S7D8-F1
#
_cell.length_a   1.000
_cell.length_b   1.000
_cell.length_c   1.000
_cell.angle_alpha   90.00
_cell.angle_beta   90.00
_cell.angle_gamma   90.00
#
_symmetry.space_group_name_H-M   'P 1'
#
loop_
_entity.id
_entity.type
_entity.pdbx_description
1 polymer ?
#
loop_
_entity_poly.entity_id
_entity_poly.type
_entity_poly.pdbx_seq_one_letter_code
_entity_poly.pdbx_strand_id
1 'polypeptide(L)' 'MPNTIQEIYTQVISTLPPTERFQLATMILNGLVEQNNDAVDVSDTWTDQDQLDLAAFSWQYAASAFPEDGEIAK' A
#
# COMPACT_ATOMS: atom_id res chain seq x y z
N MET A 1 -28.09 -10.19 -16.18
CA MET A 1 -27.05 -9.50 -16.97
C MET A 1 -26.70 -8.24 -16.20
N PRO A 2 -25.48 -8.08 -15.66
CA PRO A 2 -25.10 -6.81 -15.06
C PRO A 2 -25.16 -5.77 -16.17
N ASN A 3 -25.98 -4.73 -16.03
CA ASN A 3 -25.93 -3.61 -16.96
C ASN A 3 -24.49 -3.11 -16.95
N THR A 4 -23.86 -3.13 -18.11
CA THR A 4 -22.46 -2.75 -18.28
C THR A 4 -22.31 -1.36 -17.69
N ILE A 5 -21.29 -1.09 -16.88
CA ILE A 5 -21.04 0.24 -16.26
C ILE A 5 -21.16 1.36 -17.30
N GLN A 6 -20.81 1.06 -18.55
CA GLN A 6 -20.92 1.92 -19.72
C GLN A 6 -22.37 2.28 -20.13
N GLU A 7 -23.34 1.37 -19.99
CA GLU A 7 -24.76 1.68 -20.21
C GLU A 7 -25.31 2.60 -19.13
N ILE A 8 -24.91 2.39 -17.87
CA ILE A 8 -25.29 3.27 -16.75
C ILE A 8 -24.70 4.66 -16.96
N TYR A 9 -23.44 4.74 -17.38
CA TYR A 9 -22.80 6.01 -17.73
C TYR A 9 -23.56 6.72 -18.86
N THR A 10 -23.95 5.99 -19.90
CA THR A 10 -24.60 6.58 -21.07
C THR A 10 -26.04 7.01 -20.78
N GLN A 11 -26.84 6.20 -20.06
CA GLN A 11 -28.24 6.51 -19.81
C GLN A 11 -28.47 7.46 -18.64
N VAL A 12 -27.66 7.35 -17.58
CA VAL A 12 -27.88 8.06 -16.32
C VAL A 12 -26.87 9.18 -16.12
N ILE A 13 -25.57 8.92 -16.32
CA ILE A 13 -24.54 9.94 -16.03
C ILE A 13 -24.45 10.99 -17.15
N SER A 14 -24.57 10.58 -18.41
CA SER A 14 -24.41 11.47 -19.58
C SER A 14 -25.63 12.37 -19.84
N THR A 15 -26.75 12.13 -19.16
CA THR A 15 -27.97 12.94 -19.23
C THR A 15 -28.01 14.01 -18.14
N LEU A 16 -27.22 13.86 -17.07
CA LEU A 16 -27.13 14.83 -15.98
C LEU A 16 -26.42 16.13 -16.42
N PRO A 17 -26.72 17.27 -15.79
CA PRO A 17 -25.97 18.50 -15.95
C PRO A 17 -24.47 18.32 -15.63
N PRO A 18 -23.56 19.08 -16.26
CA PRO A 18 -22.12 18.98 -16.02
C PRO A 18 -21.75 19.09 -14.53
N THR A 19 -22.42 19.98 -13.79
CA THR A 19 -22.22 20.19 -12.35
C THR A 19 -22.50 18.94 -11.53
N GLU A 20 -23.56 18.21 -11.86
CA GLU A 20 -23.95 16.98 -11.16
C GLU A 20 -23.02 15.81 -11.50
N ARG A 21 -22.51 15.75 -12.74
CA ARG A 21 -21.46 14.79 -13.12
C ARG A 21 -20.16 15.03 -12.36
N PHE A 22 -19.79 16.30 -12.19
CA PHE A 22 -18.62 16.66 -11.40
C PHE A 22 -18.82 16.29 -9.92
N GLN A 23 -20.00 16.55 -9.34
CA GLN A 23 -20.30 16.11 -7.98
C GLN A 23 -20.26 14.58 -7.82
N LEU A 24 -20.83 13.83 -8.78
CA LEU A 24 -20.76 12.38 -8.80
C LEU A 24 -19.32 11.87 -8.89
N ALA A 25 -18.51 12.46 -9.76
CA ALA A 25 -17.08 12.14 -9.86
C ALA A 25 -16.35 12.41 -8.53
N THR A 26 -16.62 13.55 -7.88
CA THR A 26 -16.08 13.87 -6.55
C THR A 26 -16.51 12.85 -5.50
N MET A 27 -17.78 12.44 -5.51
CA MET A 27 -18.31 11.47 -4.53
C MET A 27 -17.70 10.08 -4.73
N ILE A 28 -17.50 9.65 -5.98
CA ILE A 28 -16.81 8.39 -6.32
C ILE A 28 -15.35 8.46 -5.88
N LEU A 29 -14.64 9.55 -6.20
CA LEU A 29 -13.24 9.73 -5.79
C LEU A 29 -13.09 9.72 -4.28
N ASN A 30 -13.95 10.42 -3.54
CA ASN A 30 -13.92 10.41 -2.08
C ASN A 30 -14.19 9.01 -1.52
N GLY A 31 -15.15 8.27 -2.07
CA GLY A 31 -15.43 6.89 -1.65
C GLY A 31 -14.26 5.93 -1.92
N LEU A 32 -13.53 6.13 -3.03
CA LEU A 32 -12.32 5.34 -3.33
C LEU A 32 -11.17 5.66 -2.38
N VAL A 33 -11.04 6.92 -1.94
CA VAL A 33 -10.04 7.33 -0.94
C VAL A 33 -10.36 6.69 0.42
N GLU A 34 -11.64 6.69 0.83
CA GLU A 34 -12.07 6.04 2.07
C GLU A 34 -11.86 4.51 2.04
N GLN A 35 -12.09 3.86 0.89
CA GLN A 35 -11.83 2.43 0.72
C GLN A 35 -10.33 2.09 0.62
N ASN A 36 -9.49 3.02 0.16
CA ASN A 36 -8.03 2.83 0.10
C ASN A 36 -7.31 3.14 1.42
N ASN A 37 -8.02 3.50 2.50
CA ASN A 37 -7.40 3.61 3.83
C ASN A 37 -6.88 2.26 4.36
N ASP A 38 -7.36 1.13 3.84
CA ASP A 38 -6.80 -0.21 4.13
C ASP A 38 -5.51 -0.50 3.34
N ALA A 39 -5.20 0.27 2.28
CA ALA A 39 -4.03 0.04 1.43
C ALA A 39 -2.73 0.60 2.03
N VAL A 40 -2.85 1.54 2.98
CA VAL A 40 -1.72 2.03 3.76
C VAL A 40 -1.82 1.37 5.13
N ASP A 41 -1.02 0.33 5.33
CA ASP A 41 -0.86 -0.24 6.66
C ASP A 41 -0.18 0.81 7.56
N VAL A 42 -0.99 1.49 8.39
CA VAL A 42 -0.52 2.45 9.39
C VAL A 42 -0.22 1.75 10.73
N SER A 43 -0.13 0.42 10.74
CA SER A 43 0.21 -0.31 11.94
C SER A 43 1.66 -0.01 12.35
N ASP A 44 1.86 0.34 13.63
CA ASP A 44 3.20 0.47 14.23
C ASP A 44 3.74 -0.93 14.60
N THR A 45 3.47 -1.92 13.75
CA THR A 45 3.86 -3.31 13.95
C THR A 45 4.82 -3.71 12.83
N TRP A 46 5.99 -4.17 13.23
CA TRP A 46 6.96 -4.71 12.30
C TRP A 46 6.41 -5.98 11.68
N THR A 47 6.51 -6.08 10.36
CA THR A 47 6.16 -7.32 9.68
C THR A 47 7.19 -8.41 10.00
N ASP A 48 6.80 -9.67 9.85
CA ASP A 48 7.73 -10.79 10.02
C ASP A 48 8.94 -10.67 9.07
N GLN A 49 8.72 -10.08 7.89
CA GLN A 49 9.78 -9.83 6.92
C GLN A 49 10.78 -8.78 7.42
N ASP A 50 10.30 -7.70 8.04
CA ASP A 50 11.18 -6.66 8.63
C ASP A 50 12.10 -7.25 9.70
N GLN A 51 11.59 -8.18 10.51
CA GLN A 51 12.37 -8.87 11.54
C GLN A 51 13.45 -9.77 10.94
N LEU A 52 13.11 -10.51 9.87
CA LEU A 52 14.06 -11.37 9.16
C LEU A 52 15.15 -10.53 8.48
N ASP A 53 14.78 -9.42 7.85
CA ASP A 53 15.71 -8.53 7.18
C ASP A 53 16.66 -7.86 8.19
N LEU A 54 16.14 -7.44 9.36
CA LEU A 54 16.99 -6.90 10.43
C LEU A 54 17.95 -7.96 10.99
N ALA A 55 17.49 -9.20 11.19
CA ALA A 55 18.33 -10.29 11.66
C ALA A 55 19.44 -10.63 10.66
N ALA A 56 19.11 -10.70 9.37
CA ALA A 56 20.06 -10.94 8.29
C ALA A 56 21.11 -9.82 8.20
N PHE A 57 20.67 -8.56 8.27
CA PHE A 57 21.57 -7.41 8.30
C PHE A 57 22.50 -7.44 9.50
N SER A 58 21.95 -7.70 10.70
CA SER A 58 22.73 -7.78 11.94
C SER A 58 23.78 -8.89 11.88
N TRP A 59 23.44 -10.04 11.29
CA TRP A 59 24.38 -11.15 11.08
C TRP A 59 25.50 -10.78 10.10
N GLN A 60 25.15 -10.18 8.95
CA GLN A 60 26.14 -9.73 7.98
C GLN A 60 27.07 -8.65 8.56
N TYR A 61 26.50 -7.75 9.37
CA TYR A 61 27.27 -6.75 10.09
C TYR A 61 28.20 -7.40 11.11
N ALA A 62 27.71 -8.35 11.91
CA ALA A 62 28.56 -9.07 12.88
C ALA A 62 29.69 -9.84 12.18
N ALA A 63 29.41 -10.51 11.07
CA ALA A 63 30.40 -11.25 10.28
C ALA A 63 31.46 -10.34 9.63
N SER A 64 31.12 -9.09 9.33
CA SER A 64 32.07 -8.10 8.78
C SER A 64 32.80 -7.29 9.85
N ALA A 65 32.18 -7.06 11.01
CA ALA A 65 32.77 -6.36 12.14
C ALA A 65 33.67 -7.26 13.00
N PHE A 66 33.35 -8.56 13.06
CA PHE A 66 34.13 -9.58 13.73
C PHE A 66 34.40 -10.72 12.74
N PRO A 67 35.29 -10.50 11.75
CA PRO A 67 35.81 -11.63 10.98
C PRO A 67 36.39 -12.63 11.98
N GLU A 68 36.01 -13.90 11.88
CA GLU A 68 36.64 -15.00 12.63
C GLU A 68 38.11 -15.12 12.20
N ASP A 69 38.95 -14.22 12.70
CA ASP A 69 40.38 -14.44 12.78
C ASP A 69 40.68 -14.73 14.25
N GLY A 70 40.96 -16.00 14.49
CA GLY A 70 41.48 -16.45 15.77
C GLY A 70 42.78 -15.74 16.08
N GLU A 71 42.72 -14.71 16.92
CA GLU A 71 43.81 -14.34 17.82
C GLU A 71 43.21 -13.96 19.17
N ILE A 72 43.00 -15.00 20.00
CA ILE A 72 43.26 -14.88 21.44
C ILE A 72 44.77 -14.62 21.60
N ALA A 73 45.18 -13.37 21.38
CA ALA A 73 46.48 -12.89 21.80
C ALA A 73 46.46 -12.75 23.33
N LYS A 74 47.19 -13.68 23.95
CA LYS A 74 47.53 -13.78 25.37
C LYS A 74 48.14 -12.50 25.94
#